data_AF-A0A6I3X3A2-F1
#
_entry.id   AF-A0A6I3X3A2-F1
#
_cell.length_a   1.000
_cell.length_b   1.000
_cell.length_c   1.000
_cell.angle_alpha   90.00
_cell.angle_beta   90.00
_cell.angle_gamma   90.00
#
_symmetry.space_group_name_H-M   'P 1'
#
loop_
_entity.id
_entity.type
_entity.pdbx_description
1 polymer ?
#
loop_
_entity_poly.entity_id
_entity_poly.type
_entity_poly.pdbx_seq_one_letter_code
_entity_poly.pdbx_strand_id
1 'polypeptide(L)'
;MRILLVGAGGVGDAIAKIAARRSFYETIIVTDYDKSRAERTIEWIHAKHGEDVASRFVADQIDASNPEVVADVARKHSATHVMNAVEPKFVQAIFAGAKAAGAGYLDMAMSLSHPHPTNPYSETGVKLGDEQFAASGEWEKSKQLALVGIGVEPGMSNVFARYAVDHLFSEVDELGTRDGANLVVFDDEGNEIFAPSFSIWTTIEECLNPPVVWEKDRGWFTTP
;
A
#
# COMPACT_ATOMS: atom_id res chain seq x y z
N MET A 1 -10.64 5.40 -17.01
CA MET A 1 -9.91 4.38 -16.22
C MET A 1 -10.89 3.69 -15.30
N ARG A 2 -10.83 2.36 -15.18
CA ARG A 2 -11.62 1.58 -14.22
C ARG A 2 -10.68 1.03 -13.15
N ILE A 3 -10.90 1.36 -11.89
CA ILE A 3 -9.95 1.08 -10.80
C ILE A 3 -10.60 0.08 -9.84
N LEU A 4 -9.98 -1.08 -9.66
CA LEU A 4 -10.31 -2.01 -8.59
C LEU A 4 -9.54 -1.58 -7.34
N LEU A 5 -10.27 -1.06 -6.34
CA LEU A 5 -9.72 -0.72 -5.04
C LEU A 5 -9.91 -1.92 -4.10
N VAL A 6 -8.81 -2.56 -3.72
CA VAL A 6 -8.80 -3.73 -2.83
C VAL A 6 -8.59 -3.27 -1.40
N GLY A 7 -9.63 -3.41 -0.58
CA GLY A 7 -9.69 -2.96 0.80
C GLY A 7 -10.54 -1.71 0.99
N ALA A 8 -11.49 -1.76 1.93
CA ALA A 8 -12.31 -0.63 2.38
C ALA A 8 -12.09 -0.35 3.89
N GLY A 9 -10.87 -0.61 4.37
CA GLY A 9 -10.39 -0.15 5.68
C GLY A 9 -10.05 1.34 5.68
N GLY A 10 -9.35 1.83 6.71
CA GLY A 10 -9.08 3.27 6.87
C GLY A 10 -8.45 3.94 5.64
N VAL A 11 -7.45 3.30 5.03
CA VAL A 11 -6.76 3.84 3.84
C VAL A 11 -7.63 3.74 2.58
N GLY A 12 -8.26 2.58 2.33
CA GLY A 12 -9.14 2.39 1.17
C GLY A 12 -10.36 3.32 1.20
N ASP A 13 -10.98 3.48 2.36
CA ASP A 13 -12.06 4.44 2.59
C ASP A 13 -11.61 5.89 2.29
N ALA A 14 -10.42 6.28 2.76
CA ALA A 14 -9.85 7.59 2.45
C ALA A 14 -9.58 7.78 0.94
N ILE A 15 -9.04 6.77 0.25
CA ILE A 15 -8.83 6.79 -1.21
C ILE A 15 -10.15 7.05 -1.93
N ALA A 16 -11.20 6.29 -1.62
CA ALA A 16 -12.50 6.43 -2.27
C ALA A 16 -13.10 7.82 -2.03
N LYS A 17 -13.04 8.33 -0.79
CA LYS A 17 -13.53 9.67 -0.43
C LYS A 17 -12.74 10.80 -1.10
N ILE A 18 -11.43 10.65 -1.26
CA ILE A 18 -10.60 11.61 -2.01
C ILE A 18 -10.96 11.54 -3.49
N ALA A 19 -11.12 10.34 -4.04
CA ALA A 19 -11.46 10.12 -5.43
C ALA A 19 -12.83 10.69 -5.81
N ALA A 20 -13.80 10.71 -4.90
CA ALA A 20 -15.12 11.33 -5.12
C ALA A 20 -15.03 12.79 -5.59
N ARG A 21 -13.93 13.49 -5.27
CA ARG A 21 -13.65 14.88 -5.69
C ARG A 21 -12.88 14.99 -7.01
N ARG A 22 -12.69 13.88 -7.73
CA ARG A 22 -11.87 13.77 -8.95
C ARG A 22 -12.69 13.22 -10.11
N SER A 23 -12.23 13.45 -11.34
CA SER A 23 -12.94 13.10 -12.58
C SER A 23 -12.10 12.36 -13.63
N PHE A 24 -10.85 12.01 -13.32
CA PHE A 24 -9.95 11.34 -14.27
C PHE A 24 -10.29 9.85 -14.51
N TYR A 25 -11.16 9.27 -13.66
CA TYR A 25 -11.59 7.88 -13.73
C TYR A 25 -13.06 7.78 -14.15
N GLU A 26 -13.41 6.61 -14.68
CA GLU A 26 -14.76 6.26 -15.10
C GLU A 26 -15.53 5.58 -13.95
N THR A 27 -14.91 4.57 -13.32
CA THR A 27 -15.50 3.81 -12.22
C THR A 27 -14.44 3.38 -11.22
N ILE A 28 -14.79 3.42 -9.93
CA ILE A 28 -14.02 2.77 -8.86
C ILE A 28 -14.85 1.62 -8.29
N ILE A 29 -14.28 0.42 -8.32
CA ILE A 29 -14.86 -0.76 -7.71
C ILE A 29 -14.24 -0.87 -6.32
N VAL A 30 -14.99 -0.48 -5.30
CA VAL A 30 -14.58 -0.58 -3.90
C VAL A 30 -14.85 -2.00 -3.46
N THR A 31 -13.80 -2.71 -3.03
CA THR A 31 -13.91 -4.11 -2.63
C THR A 31 -13.34 -4.37 -1.26
N ASP A 32 -13.91 -5.32 -0.56
CA ASP A 32 -13.43 -5.79 0.73
C ASP A 32 -13.85 -7.25 0.93
N TYR A 33 -13.21 -7.96 1.85
CA TYR A 33 -13.63 -9.30 2.24
C TYR A 33 -15.04 -9.26 2.86
N ASP A 34 -15.30 -8.23 3.68
CA ASP A 34 -16.63 -7.86 4.15
C ASP A 34 -17.20 -6.76 3.25
N LYS A 35 -17.99 -7.16 2.25
CA LYS A 35 -18.61 -6.24 1.27
C LYS A 35 -19.35 -5.07 1.92
N SER A 36 -19.89 -5.24 3.13
CA SER A 36 -20.60 -4.16 3.83
C SER A 36 -19.70 -2.94 4.11
N ARG A 37 -18.37 -3.13 4.21
CA ARG A 37 -17.41 -2.04 4.38
C ARG A 37 -17.35 -1.16 3.14
N ALA A 38 -17.27 -1.78 1.96
CA ALA A 38 -17.31 -1.08 0.68
C ALA A 38 -18.63 -0.33 0.49
N GLU A 39 -19.76 -0.97 0.81
CA GLU A 39 -21.09 -0.36 0.74
C GLU A 39 -21.19 0.87 1.67
N ARG A 40 -20.67 0.80 2.89
CA ARG A 40 -20.63 1.95 3.82
C ARG A 40 -19.83 3.12 3.28
N THR A 41 -18.68 2.87 2.64
CA THR A 41 -17.88 3.93 2.01
C THR A 41 -18.66 4.61 0.88
N ILE A 42 -19.36 3.83 0.04
CA ILE A 42 -20.17 4.38 -1.06
C ILE A 42 -21.38 5.17 -0.53
N GLU A 43 -22.06 4.68 0.50
CA GLU A 43 -23.16 5.41 1.14
C GLU A 43 -22.68 6.75 1.71
N TRP A 44 -21.49 6.78 2.32
CA TRP A 44 -20.91 8.05 2.78
C TRP A 44 -20.68 9.01 1.61
N ILE A 45 -20.16 8.51 0.48
CA ILE A 45 -19.93 9.32 -0.73
C ILE A 45 -21.27 9.86 -1.25
N HIS A 46 -22.30 9.02 -1.31
CA HIS A 46 -23.66 9.41 -1.70
C HIS A 46 -24.21 10.52 -0.79
N ALA A 47 -24.18 10.34 0.53
CA ALA A 47 -24.66 11.34 1.48
C ALA A 47 -23.89 12.67 1.39
N LYS A 48 -22.59 12.63 1.08
CA LYS A 48 -21.73 13.82 1.02
C LYS A 48 -21.79 14.55 -0.31
N HIS A 49 -21.91 13.83 -1.42
CA HIS A 49 -21.68 14.33 -2.77
C HIS A 49 -22.85 14.12 -3.75
N GLY A 50 -23.87 13.36 -3.36
CA GLY A 50 -25.05 13.05 -4.17
C GLY A 50 -24.86 11.87 -5.14
N GLU A 51 -25.98 11.47 -5.75
CA GLU A 51 -26.08 10.31 -6.64
C GLU A 51 -25.18 10.40 -7.89
N ASP A 52 -25.05 11.58 -8.49
CA ASP A 52 -24.21 11.77 -9.68
C ASP A 52 -22.75 11.39 -9.41
N VAL A 53 -22.25 11.61 -8.20
CA VAL A 53 -20.90 11.21 -7.80
C VAL A 53 -20.86 9.75 -7.38
N ALA A 54 -21.83 9.31 -6.58
CA ALA A 54 -21.89 7.95 -6.03
C ALA A 54 -22.07 6.87 -7.11
N SER A 55 -22.80 7.16 -8.19
CA SER A 55 -23.02 6.24 -9.32
C SER A 55 -21.74 5.79 -10.04
N ARG A 56 -20.61 6.49 -9.82
CA ARG A 56 -19.28 6.11 -10.32
C ARG A 56 -18.56 5.10 -9.43
N PHE A 57 -19.17 4.68 -8.32
CA PHE A 57 -18.62 3.72 -7.38
C PHE A 57 -19.49 2.47 -7.33
N VAL A 58 -18.84 1.30 -7.30
CA VAL A 58 -19.53 0.00 -7.21
C VAL A 58 -18.91 -0.79 -6.07
N ALA A 59 -19.73 -1.40 -5.22
CA ALA A 59 -19.27 -2.31 -4.18
C ALA A 59 -19.23 -3.76 -4.69
N ASP A 60 -18.16 -4.48 -4.39
CA ASP A 60 -18.08 -5.94 -4.58
C ASP A 60 -17.30 -6.62 -3.45
N GLN A 61 -17.41 -7.93 -3.35
CA GLN A 61 -16.60 -8.72 -2.43
C GLN A 61 -15.30 -9.18 -3.10
N ILE A 62 -14.20 -9.23 -2.35
CA ILE A 62 -12.95 -9.84 -2.80
C ILE A 62 -12.25 -10.59 -1.66
N ASP A 63 -11.75 -11.78 -1.95
CA ASP A 63 -10.76 -12.44 -1.09
C ASP A 63 -9.36 -12.16 -1.66
N ALA A 64 -8.67 -11.18 -1.04
CA ALA A 64 -7.36 -10.73 -1.46
C ALA A 64 -6.23 -11.75 -1.21
N SER A 65 -6.51 -12.83 -0.46
CA SER A 65 -5.52 -13.90 -0.22
C SER A 65 -5.32 -14.83 -1.42
N ASN A 66 -6.25 -14.79 -2.39
CA ASN A 66 -6.21 -15.65 -3.57
C ASN A 66 -5.98 -14.82 -4.86
N PRO A 67 -4.83 -15.00 -5.55
CA PRO A 67 -4.53 -14.25 -6.77
C PRO A 67 -5.53 -14.51 -7.92
N GLU A 68 -6.12 -15.70 -7.99
CA GLU A 68 -7.12 -16.04 -9.01
C GLU A 68 -8.42 -15.27 -8.78
N VAL A 69 -8.86 -15.17 -7.52
CA VAL A 69 -10.04 -14.38 -7.14
C VAL A 69 -9.80 -12.90 -7.47
N VAL A 70 -8.61 -12.37 -7.17
CA VAL A 70 -8.26 -10.98 -7.54
C VAL A 70 -8.33 -10.79 -9.05
N ALA A 71 -7.76 -11.71 -9.83
CA ALA A 71 -7.79 -11.63 -11.28
C ALA A 71 -9.22 -11.68 -11.84
N ASP A 72 -10.07 -12.55 -11.28
CA ASP A 72 -11.45 -12.73 -11.72
C ASP A 72 -12.33 -11.53 -11.39
N VAL A 73 -12.19 -10.94 -10.20
CA VAL A 73 -12.89 -9.69 -9.85
C VAL A 73 -12.42 -8.53 -10.74
N ALA A 74 -11.12 -8.42 -11.01
CA ALA A 74 -10.59 -7.41 -11.92
C ALA A 74 -11.17 -7.57 -13.34
N ARG A 75 -11.22 -8.80 -13.89
CA ARG A 75 -11.82 -9.07 -15.20
C ARG A 75 -13.32 -8.85 -15.23
N LYS A 76 -14.06 -9.32 -14.20
CA LYS A 76 -15.51 -9.13 -14.04
C LYS A 76 -15.90 -7.67 -14.21
N HIS A 77 -15.10 -6.77 -13.62
CA HIS A 77 -15.35 -5.33 -13.68
C HIS A 77 -14.60 -4.61 -14.79
N SER A 78 -13.86 -5.32 -15.65
CA SER A 78 -12.98 -4.74 -16.66
C SER A 78 -12.04 -3.68 -16.06
N ALA A 79 -11.51 -3.96 -14.86
CA ALA A 79 -10.57 -3.08 -14.18
C ALA A 79 -9.29 -2.96 -15.00
N THR A 80 -8.88 -1.71 -15.22
CA THR A 80 -7.63 -1.35 -15.91
C THR A 80 -6.47 -1.19 -14.95
N HIS A 81 -6.77 -0.90 -13.68
CA HIS A 81 -5.79 -0.67 -12.62
C HIS A 81 -6.31 -1.33 -11.33
N VAL A 82 -5.41 -1.93 -10.57
CA VAL A 82 -5.65 -2.46 -9.23
C VAL A 82 -4.90 -1.60 -8.23
N MET A 83 -5.62 -1.01 -7.28
CA MET A 83 -5.08 -0.25 -6.16
C MET A 83 -5.19 -1.10 -4.90
N ASN A 84 -4.06 -1.55 -4.39
CA ASN A 84 -3.97 -2.36 -3.17
C ASN A 84 -3.93 -1.45 -1.94
N ALA A 85 -4.96 -1.53 -1.11
CA ALA A 85 -5.11 -0.78 0.14
C ALA A 85 -5.37 -1.71 1.35
N VAL A 86 -4.90 -2.96 1.28
CA VAL A 86 -4.93 -3.91 2.40
C VAL A 86 -3.53 -4.18 2.96
N GLU A 87 -3.49 -4.95 4.05
CA GLU A 87 -2.28 -5.33 4.77
C GLU A 87 -1.19 -5.96 3.87
N PRO A 88 0.11 -5.68 4.12
CA PRO A 88 1.23 -6.13 3.27
C PRO A 88 1.29 -7.63 3.00
N LYS A 89 0.76 -8.47 3.90
CA LYS A 89 0.71 -9.92 3.71
C LYS A 89 -0.04 -10.36 2.45
N PHE A 90 -0.94 -9.53 1.93
CA PHE A 90 -1.70 -9.81 0.70
C PHE A 90 -1.04 -9.25 -0.56
N VAL A 91 0.06 -8.49 -0.45
CA VAL A 91 0.70 -7.80 -1.58
C VAL A 91 0.99 -8.77 -2.72
N GLN A 92 1.64 -9.92 -2.44
CA GLN A 92 2.01 -10.88 -3.49
C GLN A 92 0.81 -11.46 -4.22
N ALA A 93 -0.26 -11.82 -3.50
CA ALA A 93 -1.48 -12.36 -4.10
C ALA A 93 -2.16 -11.32 -5.01
N ILE A 94 -2.29 -10.08 -4.55
CA ILE A 94 -2.93 -9.02 -5.33
C ILE A 94 -2.06 -8.62 -6.53
N PHE A 95 -0.74 -8.55 -6.34
CA PHE A 95 0.24 -8.23 -7.38
C PHE A 95 0.19 -9.25 -8.52
N ALA A 96 0.20 -10.54 -8.18
CA ALA A 96 0.06 -11.63 -9.15
C ALA A 96 -1.32 -11.60 -9.84
N GLY A 97 -2.40 -11.37 -9.08
CA GLY A 97 -3.75 -11.28 -9.62
C GLY A 97 -3.95 -10.13 -10.60
N ALA A 98 -3.41 -8.94 -10.28
CA ALA A 98 -3.45 -7.78 -11.17
C ALA A 98 -2.72 -8.05 -12.49
N LYS A 99 -1.52 -8.64 -12.42
CA LYS A 99 -0.75 -9.03 -13.61
C LYS A 99 -1.52 -10.06 -14.44
N ALA A 100 -2.10 -11.08 -13.81
CA ALA A 100 -2.89 -12.11 -14.49
C ALA A 100 -4.17 -11.55 -15.15
N ALA A 101 -4.76 -10.49 -14.59
CA ALA A 101 -5.87 -9.76 -15.19
C ALA A 101 -5.45 -8.86 -16.36
N GLY A 102 -4.14 -8.61 -16.54
CA GLY A 102 -3.63 -7.64 -17.52
C GLY A 102 -3.92 -6.19 -17.12
N ALA A 103 -4.04 -5.91 -15.83
CA ALA A 103 -4.26 -4.57 -15.28
C ALA A 103 -2.95 -3.99 -14.72
N GLY A 104 -2.85 -2.66 -14.71
CA GLY A 104 -1.81 -1.96 -13.96
C GLY A 104 -1.99 -2.18 -12.46
N TYR A 105 -0.91 -2.01 -11.70
CA TYR A 105 -0.89 -2.25 -10.26
C TYR A 105 -0.30 -1.07 -9.50
N LEU A 106 -0.92 -0.73 -8.37
CA LEU A 106 -0.46 0.28 -7.44
C LEU A 106 -0.65 -0.22 -5.99
N ASP A 107 0.30 0.07 -5.11
CA ASP A 107 0.18 -0.19 -3.67
C ASP A 107 0.84 0.92 -2.84
N MET A 108 0.55 0.96 -1.54
CA MET A 108 1.21 1.88 -0.61
C MET A 108 2.14 1.17 0.37
N ALA A 109 2.19 -0.16 0.30
CA ALA A 109 3.04 -0.99 1.12
C ALA A 109 3.63 -2.11 0.26
N MET A 110 4.90 -2.39 0.52
CA MET A 110 5.71 -3.29 -0.30
C MET A 110 5.63 -4.73 0.24
N SER A 111 6.13 -5.70 -0.53
CA SER A 111 6.27 -7.09 -0.08
C SER A 111 7.12 -7.19 1.19
N LEU A 112 6.70 -8.04 2.13
CA LEU A 112 7.32 -8.18 3.44
C LEU A 112 8.78 -8.64 3.36
N SER A 113 9.57 -8.18 4.33
CA SER A 113 10.94 -8.64 4.53
C SER A 113 11.00 -9.92 5.34
N HIS A 114 12.09 -10.68 5.18
CA HIS A 114 12.44 -11.82 6.02
C HIS A 114 13.87 -11.66 6.53
N PRO A 115 14.13 -11.89 7.84
CA PRO A 115 15.48 -11.83 8.40
C PRO A 115 16.42 -12.82 7.71
N HIS A 116 17.72 -12.55 7.73
CA HIS A 116 18.71 -13.53 7.27
C HIS A 116 18.60 -14.81 8.13
N PRO A 117 18.57 -16.01 7.54
CA PRO A 117 18.24 -17.24 8.25
C PRO A 117 19.23 -17.63 9.34
N THR A 118 20.49 -17.22 9.22
CA THR A 118 21.56 -17.56 10.19
C THR A 118 22.17 -16.34 10.88
N ASN A 119 22.11 -15.16 10.24
CA ASN A 119 22.84 -13.96 10.65
C ASN A 119 21.92 -12.71 10.68
N PRO A 120 20.73 -12.76 11.32
CA PRO A 120 19.67 -11.75 11.15
C PRO A 120 20.07 -10.34 11.62
N TYR A 121 21.05 -10.23 12.52
CA TYR A 121 21.50 -8.97 13.12
C TYR A 121 22.80 -8.42 12.51
N SER A 122 23.27 -8.98 11.39
CA SER A 122 24.43 -8.48 10.67
C SER A 122 24.27 -8.49 9.15
N GLU A 123 23.39 -9.34 8.62
CA GLU A 123 23.14 -9.53 7.19
C GLU A 123 21.64 -9.39 6.89
N THR A 124 21.33 -8.86 5.70
CA THR A 124 19.95 -8.82 5.20
C THR A 124 19.50 -10.19 4.69
N GLY A 125 18.24 -10.56 4.94
CA GLY A 125 17.57 -11.63 4.21
C GLY A 125 16.83 -11.07 2.98
N VAL A 126 15.54 -11.39 2.86
CA VAL A 126 14.66 -10.73 1.89
C VAL A 126 14.36 -9.33 2.41
N LYS A 127 14.70 -8.29 1.65
CA LYS A 127 14.39 -6.91 2.01
C LYS A 127 12.97 -6.55 1.55
N LEU A 128 12.42 -5.54 2.19
CA LEU A 128 11.13 -4.97 1.82
C LEU A 128 11.10 -4.65 0.32
N GLY A 129 10.13 -5.19 -0.40
CA GLY A 129 9.96 -4.97 -1.85
C GLY A 129 10.83 -5.83 -2.78
N ASP A 130 11.80 -6.61 -2.28
CA ASP A 130 12.72 -7.39 -3.14
C ASP A 130 11.96 -8.29 -4.12
N GLU A 131 10.89 -8.95 -3.67
CA GLU A 131 10.09 -9.85 -4.51
C GLU A 131 9.34 -9.09 -5.63
N GLN A 132 8.79 -7.90 -5.32
CA GLN A 132 8.12 -7.08 -6.34
C GLN A 132 9.12 -6.55 -7.37
N PHE A 133 10.30 -6.10 -6.92
CA PHE A 133 11.36 -5.65 -7.82
C PHE A 133 11.94 -6.79 -8.67
N ALA A 134 12.04 -8.01 -8.13
CA ALA A 134 12.45 -9.18 -8.90
C ALA A 134 11.51 -9.48 -10.08
N ALA A 135 10.23 -9.13 -9.96
CA ALA A 135 9.23 -9.29 -11.03
C ALA A 135 9.27 -8.17 -12.10
N SER A 136 10.13 -7.16 -11.95
CA SER A 136 10.18 -5.98 -12.84
C SER A 136 10.21 -6.36 -14.33
N GLY A 137 11.10 -7.27 -14.73
CA GLY A 137 11.21 -7.70 -16.12
C GLY A 137 9.97 -8.43 -16.67
N GLU A 138 9.15 -9.04 -15.81
CA GLU A 138 7.89 -9.64 -16.24
C GLU A 138 6.79 -8.59 -16.44
N TRP A 139 6.78 -7.54 -15.62
CA TRP A 139 5.87 -6.41 -15.75
C TRP A 139 6.18 -5.56 -16.98
N GLU A 140 7.46 -5.33 -17.27
CA GLU A 140 7.87 -4.65 -18.51
C GLU A 140 7.39 -5.41 -19.75
N LYS A 141 7.53 -6.74 -19.76
CA LYS A 141 7.05 -7.60 -20.86
C LYS A 141 5.52 -7.58 -21.00
N SER A 142 4.79 -7.44 -19.91
CA SER A 142 3.32 -7.34 -19.94
C SER A 142 2.83 -5.97 -20.46
N LYS A 143 3.72 -4.98 -20.56
CA LYS A 143 3.43 -3.59 -20.94
C LYS A 143 2.42 -2.90 -20.01
N GLN A 144 2.29 -3.41 -18.78
CA GLN A 144 1.50 -2.79 -17.73
C GLN A 144 2.42 -2.04 -16.77
N LEU A 145 1.89 -1.00 -16.14
CA LEU A 145 2.59 -0.29 -15.07
C LEU A 145 2.36 -1.02 -13.74
N ALA A 146 3.44 -1.31 -13.02
CA ALA A 146 3.41 -1.59 -11.59
C ALA A 146 4.14 -0.48 -10.85
N LEU A 147 3.43 0.28 -10.02
CA LEU A 147 3.99 1.35 -9.22
C LEU A 147 3.82 1.00 -7.73
N VAL A 148 4.92 0.65 -7.10
CA VAL A 148 4.94 0.10 -5.74
C VAL A 148 5.43 1.15 -4.74
N GLY A 149 4.95 1.07 -3.50
CA GLY A 149 5.38 1.92 -2.39
C GLY A 149 5.03 3.40 -2.58
N ILE A 150 3.76 3.70 -2.88
CA ILE A 150 3.27 5.09 -3.06
C ILE A 150 2.46 5.61 -1.87
N GLY A 151 2.86 5.24 -0.66
CA GLY A 151 2.33 5.77 0.59
C GLY A 151 3.04 7.05 1.03
N VAL A 152 3.34 7.13 2.32
CA VAL A 152 4.10 8.23 2.92
C VAL A 152 5.58 7.82 2.98
N GLU A 153 5.88 6.73 3.69
CA GLU A 153 7.20 6.09 3.73
C GLU A 153 7.06 4.56 3.59
N PRO A 154 7.32 3.97 2.41
CA PRO A 154 7.78 4.59 1.16
C PRO A 154 6.68 5.37 0.41
N GLY A 155 7.09 6.34 -0.41
CA GLY A 155 6.22 7.12 -1.30
C GLY A 155 6.56 8.60 -1.28
N MET A 156 5.86 9.37 -0.45
CA MET A 156 6.13 10.81 -0.25
C MET A 156 7.61 11.07 0.10
N SER A 157 8.20 10.26 0.98
CA SER A 157 9.62 10.35 1.34
C SER A 157 10.55 10.19 0.12
N ASN A 158 10.26 9.25 -0.77
CA ASN A 158 11.00 9.03 -2.02
C ASN A 158 10.86 10.21 -2.98
N VAL A 159 9.66 10.76 -3.11
CA VAL A 159 9.40 11.93 -3.97
C VAL A 159 10.16 13.16 -3.45
N PHE A 160 10.14 13.40 -2.14
CA PHE A 160 10.90 14.50 -1.54
C PHE A 160 12.41 14.32 -1.69
N ALA A 161 12.92 13.11 -1.48
CA ALA A 161 14.31 12.80 -1.72
C ALA A 161 14.73 13.08 -3.17
N ARG A 162 13.96 12.60 -4.15
CA ARG A 162 14.24 12.84 -5.57
C ARG A 162 14.17 14.32 -5.92
N TYR A 163 13.15 15.02 -5.43
CA TYR A 163 13.02 16.47 -5.63
C TYR A 163 14.21 17.25 -5.08
N ALA A 164 14.71 16.88 -3.89
CA ALA A 164 15.88 17.50 -3.29
C ALA A 164 17.14 17.31 -4.15
N VAL A 165 17.35 16.10 -4.65
CA VAL A 165 18.45 15.77 -5.58
C VAL A 165 18.35 16.56 -6.89
N ASP A 166 17.14 16.76 -7.42
CA ASP A 166 16.96 17.43 -8.71
C ASP A 166 17.04 18.95 -8.65
N HIS A 167 16.64 19.54 -7.52
CA HIS A 167 16.30 20.96 -7.48
C HIS A 167 16.93 21.74 -6.32
N LEU A 168 17.35 21.09 -5.25
CA LEU A 168 17.78 21.78 -4.03
C LEU A 168 19.28 21.67 -3.79
N PHE A 169 19.91 20.58 -4.24
CA PHE A 169 21.32 20.30 -3.97
C PHE A 169 22.07 19.92 -5.25
N SER A 170 23.34 20.32 -5.34
CA SER A 170 24.23 19.85 -6.41
C SER A 170 24.72 18.42 -6.19
N GLU A 171 24.79 18.00 -4.93
CA GLU A 171 25.19 16.66 -4.49
C GLU A 171 24.48 16.36 -3.16
N VAL A 172 24.12 15.09 -2.93
CA VAL A 172 23.50 14.59 -1.70
C VAL A 172 24.30 13.40 -1.21
N ASP A 173 24.97 13.55 -0.07
CA ASP A 173 25.76 12.49 0.55
C ASP A 173 24.91 11.50 1.35
N GLU A 174 23.84 11.99 2.00
CA GLU A 174 22.97 11.23 2.88
C GLU A 174 21.51 11.63 2.72
N LEU A 175 20.62 10.65 2.76
CA LEU A 175 19.17 10.84 2.88
C LEU A 175 18.69 10.08 4.12
N GLY A 176 18.05 10.81 5.04
CA GLY A 176 17.44 10.24 6.24
C GLY A 176 15.97 10.60 6.35
N THR A 177 15.10 9.59 6.40
CA THR A 177 13.67 9.76 6.69
C THR A 177 13.42 9.55 8.18
N ARG A 178 12.73 10.49 8.82
CA ARG A 178 12.33 10.41 10.24
C ARG A 178 10.81 10.41 10.30
N ASP A 179 10.24 9.28 10.70
CA ASP A 179 8.82 9.14 10.99
C ASP A 179 8.60 9.19 12.51
N GLY A 180 7.56 9.87 12.93
CA GLY A 180 7.20 10.03 14.33
C GLY A 180 5.78 10.56 14.49
N ALA A 181 5.09 10.03 15.50
CA ALA A 181 3.78 10.50 15.93
C ALA A 181 3.83 10.87 17.42
N ASN A 182 3.03 11.86 17.81
CA ASN A 182 2.82 12.27 19.20
C ASN A 182 1.36 12.07 19.64
N LEU A 183 0.69 11.08 19.05
CA LEU A 183 -0.70 10.77 19.37
C LEU A 183 -0.78 10.25 20.80
N VAL A 184 -1.68 10.84 21.59
CA VAL A 184 -2.00 10.39 22.95
C VAL A 184 -3.45 9.93 22.95
N VAL A 185 -3.71 8.75 23.52
CA VAL A 185 -5.06 8.19 23.69
C VAL A 185 -5.35 8.15 25.18
N PHE A 186 -6.54 8.63 25.55
CA PHE A 186 -7.00 8.65 26.93
C PHE A 186 -8.19 7.71 27.10
N ASP A 187 -8.27 7.05 28.25
CA ASP A 187 -9.49 6.33 28.67
C ASP A 187 -10.59 7.31 29.13
N ASP A 188 -11.76 6.77 29.48
CA ASP A 188 -12.90 7.57 29.95
C ASP A 188 -12.63 8.31 31.28
N GLU A 189 -11.59 7.92 32.01
CA GLU A 189 -11.15 8.55 33.27
C GLU A 189 -10.09 9.63 33.03
N GLY A 190 -9.62 9.80 31.79
CA GLY A 190 -8.61 10.77 31.40
C GLY A 190 -7.17 10.30 31.62
N ASN A 191 -6.95 9.01 31.87
CA ASN A 191 -5.60 8.43 31.96
C ASN A 191 -5.07 8.12 30.56
N GLU A 192 -3.79 8.40 30.32
CA GLU A 192 -3.11 7.99 29.08
C GLU A 192 -3.02 6.46 29.01
N ILE A 193 -3.43 5.89 27.88
CA ILE A 193 -3.40 4.45 27.62
C ILE A 193 -2.58 4.12 26.37
N PHE A 194 -2.01 2.92 26.33
CA PHE A 194 -1.42 2.39 25.11
C PHE A 194 -2.51 1.84 24.19
N ALA A 195 -2.70 2.50 23.05
CA ALA A 195 -3.60 2.07 21.99
C ALA A 195 -2.90 2.22 20.64
N PRO A 196 -2.50 1.12 19.97
CA PRO A 196 -1.89 1.22 18.65
C PRO A 196 -2.92 1.76 17.66
N SER A 197 -2.48 2.64 16.75
CA SER A 197 -3.35 3.22 15.71
C SER A 197 -3.66 2.23 14.58
N PHE A 198 -2.94 1.12 14.52
CA PHE A 198 -3.11 0.04 13.54
C PHE A 198 -2.94 -1.34 14.20
N SER A 199 -2.81 -2.39 13.38
CA SER A 199 -2.69 -3.78 13.83
C SER A 199 -1.57 -3.94 14.87
N ILE A 200 -1.91 -4.48 16.04
CA ILE A 200 -0.93 -4.81 17.08
C ILE A 200 0.17 -5.75 16.57
N TRP A 201 -0.16 -6.63 15.62
CA TRP A 201 0.82 -7.54 15.01
C TRP A 201 1.87 -6.78 14.20
N THR A 202 1.45 -5.77 13.43
CA THR A 202 2.38 -4.92 12.69
C THR A 202 3.29 -4.17 13.64
N THR A 203 2.75 -3.60 14.72
CA THR A 203 3.57 -2.93 15.75
C THR A 203 4.61 -3.87 16.37
N ILE A 204 4.21 -5.11 16.67
CA ILE A 204 5.15 -6.12 17.21
C ILE A 204 6.23 -6.46 16.17
N GLU A 205 5.86 -6.69 14.91
CA GLU A 205 6.81 -6.99 13.84
C GLU A 205 7.81 -5.84 13.60
N GLU A 206 7.35 -4.59 13.62
CA GLU A 206 8.20 -3.41 13.49
C GLU A 206 9.24 -3.31 14.62
N CYS A 207 8.86 -3.67 15.85
CA CYS A 207 9.77 -3.67 16.99
C CYS A 207 10.74 -4.86 17.03
N LEU A 208 10.41 -5.97 16.38
CA LEU A 208 11.21 -7.20 16.44
C LEU A 208 12.11 -7.42 15.21
N ASN A 209 11.79 -6.81 14.08
CA ASN A 209 12.59 -6.94 12.87
C ASN A 209 13.89 -6.13 12.99
N PRO A 210 15.04 -6.73 12.64
CA PRO A 210 16.30 -6.00 12.66
C PRO A 210 16.26 -4.89 11.59
N PRO A 211 16.68 -3.66 11.91
CA PRO A 211 16.65 -2.56 10.96
C PRO A 211 17.60 -2.84 9.80
N VAL A 212 17.15 -2.51 8.59
CA VAL A 212 17.93 -2.63 7.35
C VAL A 212 18.54 -1.27 7.04
N VAL A 213 19.87 -1.21 6.93
CA VAL A 213 20.64 0.00 6.69
C VAL A 213 21.45 -0.16 5.41
N TRP A 214 21.61 0.92 4.66
CA TRP A 214 22.54 0.99 3.53
C TRP A 214 23.61 2.05 3.80
N GLU A 215 24.86 1.68 3.56
CA GLU A 215 26.00 2.60 3.55
C GLU A 215 26.81 2.39 2.27
N LYS A 216 27.34 3.47 1.70
CA LYS A 216 28.07 3.45 0.41
C LYS A 216 29.22 2.43 0.38
N ASP A 217 30.00 2.35 1.46
CA ASP A 217 31.20 1.52 1.53
C ASP A 217 30.92 0.08 2.03
N ARG A 218 29.71 -0.17 2.56
CA ARG A 218 29.33 -1.44 3.18
C ARG A 218 28.22 -2.19 2.44
N GLY A 219 27.40 -1.48 1.68
CA GLY A 219 26.17 -2.00 1.10
C GLY A 219 25.06 -2.13 2.14
N TRP A 220 24.12 -3.05 1.88
CA TRP A 220 23.01 -3.34 2.78
C TRP A 220 23.44 -4.26 3.93
N PHE A 221 23.04 -3.93 5.15
CA PHE A 221 23.28 -4.74 6.34
C PHE A 221 22.15 -4.57 7.36
N THR A 222 22.17 -5.39 8.41
CA THR A 222 21.31 -5.24 9.58
C THR A 222 22.12 -5.02 10.86
N THR A 223 21.47 -4.55 11.92
CA THR A 223 22.08 -4.35 13.25
C THR A 223 21.17 -4.94 14.34
N PRO A 224 21.71 -5.30 15.52
CA PRO A 224 20.91 -5.65 16.70
C PRO A 224 19.94 -4.56 17.13
#